data_AF-V4SG80-F1
#
_entry.id   AF-V4SG80-F1
#
_cell.length_a   1.000
_cell.length_b   1.000
_cell.length_c   1.000
_cell.angle_alpha   90.00
_cell.angle_beta   90.00
_cell.angle_gamma   90.00
#
_symmetry.space_group_name_H-M   'P 1'
#
loop_
_entity.id
_entity.type
_entity.pdbx_description
1 polymer ?
#
loop_
_entity_poly.entity_id
_entity_poly.type
_entity_poly.pdbx_seq_one_letter_code
_entity_poly.pdbx_strand_id
1 'polypeptide(L)'
;MPPPLCNPVAAEALFPKLINMEAEACRDMAEELFINKNIDAALYAIKTARLKNPNLPGLDNYLSSYMVHKVAVQTKSWYLVLGIKDHKAGEDEIRQSYEGLAQLFHPDECSSVAAETANLLINEAWEVLSNTKRRQAYDILMGYDNYNNSNNRSLYKELALIGRNLC
;
A
#
# COMPACT_ATOMS: atom_id res chain seq x y z
N MET A 1 -19.22 -33.06 -44.02
CA MET A 1 -18.30 -31.91 -43.94
C MET A 1 -17.82 -31.83 -42.51
N PRO A 2 -16.50 -31.86 -42.24
CA PRO A 2 -16.02 -31.58 -40.89
C PRO A 2 -16.43 -30.15 -40.49
N PRO A 3 -16.82 -29.89 -39.24
CA PRO A 3 -17.11 -28.53 -38.78
C PRO A 3 -15.88 -27.64 -38.99
N PRO A 4 -16.06 -26.34 -39.26
CA PRO A 4 -14.92 -25.43 -39.42
C PRO A 4 -14.05 -25.51 -38.16
N LEU A 5 -12.77 -25.83 -38.37
CA LEU A 5 -11.77 -25.85 -37.31
C LEU A 5 -11.84 -24.50 -36.59
N CYS A 6 -12.06 -24.54 -35.29
CA CYS A 6 -12.09 -23.37 -34.42
C CYS A 6 -10.88 -22.48 -34.75
N ASN A 7 -11.12 -21.26 -35.23
CA ASN A 7 -10.07 -20.36 -35.66
C ASN A 7 -9.12 -20.08 -34.46
N PRO A 8 -7.85 -20.54 -34.49
CA PRO A 8 -6.95 -20.44 -33.35
C PRO A 8 -6.68 -18.98 -32.94
N VAL A 9 -6.79 -18.04 -33.88
CA VAL A 9 -6.64 -16.60 -33.66
C VAL A 9 -7.72 -16.05 -32.70
N ALA A 10 -8.92 -16.62 -32.71
CA ALA A 10 -9.99 -16.21 -31.81
C ALA A 10 -9.77 -16.69 -30.37
N ALA A 11 -9.15 -17.86 -30.19
CA ALA A 11 -8.78 -18.38 -28.87
C ALA A 11 -7.62 -17.58 -28.26
N GLU A 12 -6.60 -17.24 -29.07
CA GLU A 12 -5.45 -16.42 -28.65
C GLU A 12 -5.84 -15.01 -28.19
N ALA A 13 -6.86 -14.40 -28.79
CA ALA A 13 -7.39 -13.09 -28.40
C ALA A 13 -8.21 -13.09 -27.09
N LEU A 14 -8.65 -14.26 -26.61
CA LEU A 14 -9.45 -14.40 -25.39
C LEU A 14 -8.58 -14.52 -24.13
N PHE A 15 -7.38 -15.11 -24.22
CA PHE A 15 -6.50 -15.30 -23.06
C PHE A 15 -6.13 -13.99 -22.34
N PRO A 16 -5.73 -12.89 -23.04
CA PRO A 16 -5.44 -11.63 -22.37
C PRO A 16 -6.67 -11.02 -21.66
N LYS A 17 -7.85 -11.16 -22.27
CA LYS A 17 -9.12 -10.68 -21.68
C LYS A 17 -9.47 -11.45 -20.41
N LEU A 18 -9.24 -12.76 -20.41
CA LEU A 18 -9.49 -13.62 -19.25
C LEU A 18 -8.53 -13.28 -18.10
N ILE A 19 -7.25 -13.08 -18.38
CA ILE A 19 -6.25 -12.69 -17.37
C ILE A 19 -6.61 -11.36 -16.71
N ASN A 20 -7.06 -10.37 -17.49
CA ASN A 20 -7.51 -9.09 -16.96
C ASN A 20 -8.75 -9.25 -16.07
N MET A 21 -9.75 -10.00 -16.53
CA MET A 21 -10.97 -10.25 -15.77
C MET A 21 -10.69 -10.96 -14.43
N GLU A 22 -9.79 -11.95 -14.41
CA GLU A 22 -9.42 -12.62 -13.17
C GLU A 22 -8.65 -11.70 -12.20
N ALA A 23 -7.76 -10.85 -12.72
CA ALA A 23 -7.02 -9.90 -11.88
C ALA A 23 -7.94 -8.81 -11.30
N GLU A 24 -8.88 -8.30 -12.10
CA GLU A 24 -9.92 -7.37 -11.65
C GLU A 24 -10.81 -8.00 -10.57
N ALA A 25 -11.25 -9.25 -10.76
CA ALA A 25 -12.03 -9.96 -9.74
C ALA A 25 -11.26 -10.13 -8.42
N CYS A 26 -9.94 -10.39 -8.47
CA CYS A 26 -9.11 -10.43 -7.26
C CYS A 26 -8.98 -9.05 -6.58
N ARG A 27 -8.94 -7.96 -7.35
CA ARG A 27 -8.92 -6.59 -6.81
C ARG A 27 -10.25 -6.28 -6.11
N ASP A 28 -11.36 -6.57 -6.76
CA ASP A 28 -12.70 -6.27 -6.21
C ASP A 28 -12.96 -7.08 -4.93
N MET A 29 -12.52 -8.35 -4.91
CA MET A 29 -12.52 -9.17 -3.69
C MET A 29 -11.64 -8.57 -2.58
N ALA A 30 -10.51 -7.95 -2.93
CA ALA A 30 -9.67 -7.28 -1.94
C ALA A 30 -10.37 -6.09 -1.28
N GLU A 31 -11.16 -5.32 -2.04
CA GLU A 31 -11.96 -4.22 -1.48
C GLU A 31 -13.03 -4.74 -0.51
N GLU A 32 -13.76 -5.78 -0.90
CA GLU A 32 -14.75 -6.41 -0.02
C GLU A 32 -14.12 -6.93 1.27
N LEU A 33 -12.98 -7.62 1.18
CA LEU A 33 -12.24 -8.12 2.34
C LEU A 33 -11.76 -6.98 3.24
N PHE A 34 -11.35 -5.85 2.66
CA PHE A 34 -10.94 -4.67 3.42
C PHE A 34 -12.13 -4.04 4.15
N ILE A 35 -13.28 -3.89 3.49
CA ILE A 35 -14.52 -3.39 4.11
C ILE A 35 -14.93 -4.29 5.29
N ASN A 36 -14.77 -5.60 5.13
CA ASN A 36 -14.98 -6.59 6.19
C ASN A 36 -13.89 -6.60 7.27
N LYS A 37 -13.00 -5.60 7.28
CA LYS A 37 -11.89 -5.40 8.23
C LYS A 37 -10.86 -6.54 8.24
N ASN A 38 -10.81 -7.36 7.19
CA ASN A 38 -9.84 -8.42 7.03
C ASN A 38 -8.67 -7.96 6.14
N ILE A 39 -7.78 -7.15 6.73
CA ILE A 39 -6.66 -6.51 6.02
C ILE A 39 -5.67 -7.56 5.48
N ASP A 40 -5.41 -8.64 6.22
CA ASP A 40 -4.48 -9.69 5.78
C ASP A 40 -4.99 -10.44 4.54
N ALA A 41 -6.30 -10.76 4.51
CA ALA A 41 -6.90 -11.38 3.34
C ALA A 41 -6.97 -10.43 2.15
N ALA A 42 -7.29 -9.15 2.38
CA ALA A 42 -7.26 -8.12 1.33
C ALA A 42 -5.86 -8.00 0.70
N LEU A 43 -4.81 -8.00 1.53
CA LEU A 43 -3.42 -8.00 1.07
C LEU A 43 -3.06 -9.24 0.28
N TYR A 44 -3.56 -10.41 0.67
CA TYR A 44 -3.35 -11.64 -0.09
C TYR A 44 -4.05 -11.59 -1.46
N ALA A 45 -5.29 -11.09 -1.50
CA ALA A 45 -6.08 -10.97 -2.71
C ALA A 45 -5.44 -9.99 -3.72
N ILE A 46 -5.00 -8.81 -3.27
CA ILE A 46 -4.34 -7.83 -4.16
C ILE A 46 -2.97 -8.32 -4.63
N LYS A 47 -2.20 -9.03 -3.78
CA LYS A 47 -0.95 -9.68 -4.18
C LYS A 47 -1.21 -10.74 -5.26
N THR A 48 -2.30 -11.50 -5.12
CA THR A 48 -2.73 -12.47 -6.14
C THR A 48 -3.12 -11.78 -7.45
N ALA A 49 -3.84 -10.66 -7.39
CA ALA A 49 -4.17 -9.85 -8.56
C ALA A 49 -2.90 -9.42 -9.32
N ARG A 50 -1.89 -8.93 -8.60
CA ARG A 50 -0.60 -8.53 -9.17
C ARG A 50 0.17 -9.69 -9.80
N LEU A 51 0.09 -10.89 -9.22
CA LEU A 51 0.72 -12.08 -9.80
C LEU A 51 0.03 -12.54 -11.09
N LYS A 52 -1.30 -12.38 -11.17
CA LYS A 52 -2.08 -12.72 -12.37
C LYS A 52 -1.83 -11.72 -13.49
N ASN A 53 -1.90 -10.42 -13.18
CA ASN A 53 -1.62 -9.36 -14.12
C ASN A 53 -0.83 -8.22 -13.43
N PRO A 54 0.50 -8.18 -13.60
CA PRO A 54 1.33 -7.11 -13.06
C PRO A 54 1.04 -5.73 -13.66
N ASN A 55 0.46 -5.67 -14.86
CA ASN A 55 0.22 -4.43 -15.60
C ASN A 55 -1.19 -3.85 -15.37
N LEU A 56 -1.98 -4.45 -14.47
CA LEU A 56 -3.31 -3.91 -14.16
C LEU A 56 -3.14 -2.55 -13.45
N PRO A 57 -3.76 -1.48 -13.96
CA PRO A 57 -3.56 -0.14 -13.44
C PRO A 57 -4.05 -0.01 -11.99
N GLY A 58 -3.32 0.75 -11.19
CA GLY A 58 -3.69 1.08 -9.81
C GLY A 58 -3.42 0.00 -8.77
N LEU A 59 -3.03 -1.23 -9.13
CA LEU A 59 -2.79 -2.32 -8.16
C LEU A 59 -1.81 -1.93 -7.05
N ASP A 60 -0.78 -1.16 -7.38
CA ASP A 60 0.19 -0.71 -6.39
C ASP A 60 -0.42 0.31 -5.42
N ASN A 61 -1.33 1.19 -5.86
CA ASN A 61 -2.01 2.15 -5.00
C ASN A 61 -2.93 1.44 -4.00
N TYR A 62 -3.60 0.37 -4.44
CA TYR A 62 -4.42 -0.49 -3.59
C TYR A 62 -3.57 -1.23 -2.55
N LEU A 63 -2.49 -1.88 -3.01
CA LEU A 63 -1.55 -2.57 -2.13
C LEU A 63 -0.99 -1.61 -1.06
N SER A 64 -0.62 -0.41 -1.48
CA SER A 64 -0.08 0.63 -0.61
C SER A 64 -1.07 1.08 0.45
N SER A 65 -2.33 1.31 0.04
CA SER A 65 -3.40 1.72 0.94
C SER A 65 -3.57 0.69 2.05
N TYR A 66 -3.71 -0.60 1.68
CA TYR A 66 -3.87 -1.69 2.65
C TYR A 66 -2.64 -1.89 3.56
N MET A 67 -1.43 -1.66 3.05
CA MET A 67 -0.21 -1.76 3.85
C MET A 67 -0.12 -0.67 4.91
N VAL A 68 -0.47 0.57 4.58
CA VAL A 68 -0.53 1.67 5.55
C VAL A 68 -1.45 1.30 6.72
N HIS A 69 -2.64 0.77 6.42
CA HIS A 69 -3.57 0.26 7.44
C HIS A 69 -2.95 -0.85 8.30
N LYS A 70 -2.34 -1.85 7.67
CA LYS A 70 -1.70 -2.96 8.40
C LYS A 70 -0.60 -2.47 9.33
N VAL A 71 0.24 -1.56 8.86
CA VAL A 71 1.37 -1.03 9.64
C VAL A 71 0.90 -0.15 10.78
N ALA A 72 -0.11 0.69 10.55
CA ALA A 72 -0.73 1.50 11.61
C ALA A 72 -1.27 0.60 12.72
N VAL A 73 -1.99 -0.47 12.37
CA VAL A 73 -2.54 -1.44 13.35
C VAL A 73 -1.45 -2.21 14.09
N GLN A 74 -0.44 -2.72 13.38
CA GLN A 74 0.57 -3.62 13.96
C GLN A 74 1.65 -2.92 14.77
N THR A 75 2.06 -1.73 14.34
CA THR A 75 3.26 -1.07 14.89
C THR A 75 2.95 0.20 15.66
N LYS A 76 1.82 0.86 15.36
CA LYS A 76 1.47 2.19 15.89
C LYS A 76 2.60 3.21 15.74
N SER A 77 3.47 3.00 14.76
CA SER A 77 4.66 3.82 14.51
C SER A 77 4.36 4.81 13.40
N TRP A 78 4.39 6.10 13.71
CA TRP A 78 4.19 7.15 12.72
C TRP A 78 5.32 7.21 11.69
N TYR A 79 6.55 6.88 12.09
CA TYR A 79 7.66 6.72 11.16
C TYR A 79 7.37 5.61 10.15
N LEU A 80 6.94 4.43 10.61
CA LEU A 80 6.64 3.33 9.69
C LEU A 80 5.40 3.60 8.83
N VAL A 81 4.39 4.32 9.33
CA VAL A 81 3.24 4.77 8.54
C VAL A 81 3.67 5.68 7.39
N LEU A 82 4.63 6.59 7.64
CA LEU A 82 5.28 7.38 6.58
C LEU A 82 6.34 6.60 5.80
N GLY A 83 6.48 5.29 5.97
CA GLY A 83 7.48 4.50 5.26
C GLY A 83 8.93 4.77 5.67
N ILE A 84 9.16 5.42 6.81
CA ILE A 84 10.47 5.79 7.35
C ILE A 84 10.95 4.73 8.34
N LYS A 85 12.17 4.22 8.13
CA LYS A 85 12.73 3.13 8.94
C LYS A 85 13.26 3.59 10.28
N ASP A 86 13.90 4.75 10.28
CA ASP A 86 14.71 5.24 11.38
C ASP A 86 14.05 6.48 11.97
N HIS A 87 13.86 6.47 13.29
CA HIS A 87 13.37 7.64 14.02
C HIS A 87 14.35 8.81 13.96
N LYS A 88 15.60 8.58 13.52
CA LYS A 88 16.62 9.62 13.26
C LYS A 88 16.49 10.30 11.89
N ALA A 89 15.45 9.99 11.11
CA ALA A 89 15.20 10.64 9.82
C ALA A 89 15.19 12.17 9.91
N GLY A 90 15.76 12.82 8.91
CA GLY A 90 15.78 14.28 8.82
C GLY A 90 14.38 14.85 8.55
N GLU A 91 14.16 16.13 8.86
CA GLU A 91 12.87 16.79 8.57
C GLU A 91 12.54 16.77 7.07
N ASP A 92 13.56 16.90 6.21
CA ASP A 92 13.39 16.81 4.75
C ASP A 92 12.93 15.42 4.29
N GLU A 93 13.45 14.36 4.88
CA GLU A 93 13.05 12.97 4.57
C GLU A 93 11.59 12.73 4.98
N ILE A 94 11.20 13.22 6.16
CA ILE A 94 9.82 13.11 6.65
C ILE A 94 8.86 13.85 5.72
N ARG A 95 9.22 15.07 5.33
CA ARG A 95 8.41 15.90 4.42
C ARG A 95 8.28 15.25 3.05
N GLN A 96 9.38 14.81 2.45
CA GLN A 96 9.36 14.19 1.13
C GLN A 96 8.50 12.93 1.13
N SER A 97 8.61 12.10 2.17
CA SER A 97 7.81 10.89 2.27
C SER A 97 6.32 11.20 2.43
N TYR A 98 5.98 12.19 3.26
CA TYR A 98 4.61 12.67 3.42
C TYR A 98 4.02 13.16 2.09
N GLU A 99 4.72 14.05 1.37
CA GLU A 99 4.24 14.61 0.11
C GLU A 99 4.01 13.52 -0.95
N GLY A 100 4.93 12.57 -1.06
CA GLY A 100 4.79 11.45 -2.00
C GLY A 100 3.61 10.53 -1.68
N LEU A 101 3.40 10.21 -0.40
CA LEU A 101 2.27 9.38 0.02
C LEU A 101 0.93 10.12 -0.09
N ALA A 102 0.88 11.41 0.23
CA ALA A 102 -0.32 12.22 0.11
C ALA A 102 -0.81 12.34 -1.35
N GLN A 103 0.12 12.44 -2.30
CA GLN A 103 -0.20 12.38 -3.73
C GLN A 103 -0.72 11.00 -4.13
N LEU A 104 -0.07 9.93 -3.67
CA LEU A 104 -0.44 8.54 -3.98
C LEU A 104 -1.86 8.18 -3.53
N PHE A 105 -2.32 8.71 -2.40
CA PHE A 105 -3.64 8.42 -1.83
C PHE A 105 -4.67 9.53 -2.08
N HIS A 106 -4.37 10.49 -2.95
CA HIS A 106 -5.37 11.45 -3.41
C HIS A 106 -6.49 10.71 -4.18
N PRO A 107 -7.77 11.09 -4.03
CA PRO A 107 -8.88 10.42 -4.73
C PRO A 107 -8.75 10.44 -6.26
N ASP A 108 -7.98 11.38 -6.81
CA ASP A 108 -7.70 11.45 -8.26
C ASP A 108 -6.74 10.33 -8.72
N GLU A 109 -5.82 9.89 -7.86
CA GLU A 109 -4.78 8.91 -8.19
C GLU A 109 -5.12 7.50 -7.68
N CYS A 110 -5.87 7.37 -6.59
CA CYS A 110 -6.22 6.07 -6.00
C CYS A 110 -7.74 5.91 -5.83
N SER A 111 -8.31 4.95 -6.55
CA SER A 111 -9.72 4.59 -6.48
C SER A 111 -10.08 3.61 -5.36
N SER A 112 -9.11 3.22 -4.51
CA SER A 112 -9.35 2.24 -3.45
C SER A 112 -10.20 2.83 -2.32
N VAL A 113 -11.15 2.05 -1.81
CA VAL A 113 -11.91 2.36 -0.58
C VAL A 113 -11.02 2.60 0.65
N ALA A 114 -9.77 2.10 0.64
CA ALA A 114 -8.82 2.29 1.72
C ALA A 114 -8.00 3.59 1.61
N ALA A 115 -8.05 4.28 0.46
CA ALA A 115 -7.18 5.42 0.16
C ALA A 115 -7.42 6.60 1.10
N GLU A 116 -8.68 7.01 1.27
CA GLU A 116 -9.05 8.12 2.15
C GLU A 116 -8.57 7.89 3.58
N THR A 117 -8.86 6.70 4.11
CA THR A 117 -8.48 6.35 5.49
C THR A 117 -6.98 6.14 5.65
N ALA A 118 -6.26 5.69 4.61
CA ALA A 118 -4.80 5.66 4.61
C ALA A 118 -4.22 7.08 4.62
N ASN A 119 -4.78 8.01 3.83
CA ASN A 119 -4.36 9.40 3.78
C ASN A 119 -4.57 10.10 5.13
N LEU A 120 -5.67 9.80 5.84
CA LEU A 120 -5.88 10.27 7.21
C LEU A 120 -4.77 9.80 8.16
N LEU A 121 -4.40 8.52 8.13
CA LEU A 121 -3.29 8.00 8.95
C LEU A 121 -1.95 8.68 8.66
N ILE A 122 -1.71 9.00 7.38
CA ILE A 122 -0.51 9.71 6.93
C ILE A 122 -0.51 11.16 7.41
N ASN A 123 -1.66 11.84 7.34
CA ASN A 123 -1.83 13.19 7.89
C ASN A 123 -1.61 13.21 9.41
N GLU A 124 -2.18 12.25 10.15
CA GLU A 124 -1.95 12.11 11.60
C GLU A 124 -0.47 11.90 11.92
N ALA A 125 0.22 11.03 11.16
CA ALA A 125 1.66 10.82 11.31
C ALA A 125 2.44 12.12 11.05
N TRP A 126 2.09 12.86 10.02
CA TRP A 126 2.71 14.14 9.67
C TRP A 126 2.48 15.21 10.75
N GLU A 127 1.27 15.35 11.30
CA GLU A 127 0.98 16.32 12.36
C GLU A 127 1.82 16.15 13.63
N VAL A 128 2.23 14.91 13.90
CA VAL A 128 3.11 14.57 15.02
C VAL A 128 4.57 14.78 14.64
N LEU A 129 5.00 14.28 13.47
CA LEU A 129 6.40 14.22 13.10
C LEU A 129 6.96 15.52 12.50
N SER A 130 6.12 16.36 11.89
CA SER A 130 6.53 17.65 11.31
C SER A 130 6.89 18.70 12.35
N ASN A 131 6.32 18.60 13.55
CA ASN A 131 6.60 19.54 14.63
C ASN A 131 7.66 18.98 15.58
N THR A 132 8.82 19.63 15.67
CA THR A 132 9.95 19.19 16.48
C THR A 132 9.57 18.87 17.94
N LYS A 133 8.71 19.68 18.58
CA LYS A 133 8.29 19.45 19.98
C LYS A 133 7.36 18.24 20.10
N ARG A 134 6.41 18.08 19.17
CA ARG A 134 5.49 16.93 19.17
C ARG A 134 6.22 15.64 18.84
N ARG A 135 7.15 15.68 17.88
CA ARG A 135 8.04 14.58 17.53
C ARG A 135 8.87 14.13 18.73
N GLN A 136 9.52 15.06 19.44
CA GLN A 136 10.28 14.74 20.65
C GLN A 136 9.39 14.08 21.73
N ALA A 137 8.21 14.64 21.98
CA ALA A 137 7.28 14.04 22.95
C ALA A 137 6.81 12.64 22.53
N TYR A 138 6.54 12.45 21.23
CA TYR A 138 6.21 11.15 20.66
C TYR A 138 7.37 10.15 20.78
N ASP A 139 8.59 10.58 20.51
CA ASP A 139 9.78 9.74 20.57
C ASP A 139 10.05 9.22 21.99
N ILE A 140 9.87 10.09 22.98
CA ILE A 140 9.94 9.74 24.41
C ILE A 140 8.84 8.75 24.78
N LEU A 141 7.59 9.02 24.38
CA LEU A 141 6.44 8.16 24.70
C LEU A 141 6.59 6.75 24.12
N MET A 142 7.09 6.65 22.90
CA MET A 142 7.33 5.38 22.21
C MET A 142 8.62 4.69 22.66
N GLY A 143 9.44 5.36 23.47
CA GLY A 143 10.71 4.85 23.95
C GLY A 143 11.73 4.63 22.84
N TYR A 144 11.68 5.43 21.75
CA TYR A 144 12.56 5.25 20.59
C TYR A 144 14.05 5.35 20.95
N ASP A 145 14.39 6.11 22.00
CA ASP A 145 15.74 6.20 22.56
C ASP A 145 16.31 4.85 23.05
N ASN A 146 15.45 3.89 23.41
CA ASN A 146 15.82 2.55 23.89
C ASN A 146 15.34 1.42 22.96
N TYR A 147 14.70 1.75 21.84
CA TYR A 147 13.96 0.79 21.01
C TYR A 147 14.81 0.21 19.87
N ASN A 148 15.23 -1.05 20.01
CA ASN A 148 15.76 -1.86 18.90
C ASN A 148 14.59 -2.45 18.08
N ASN A 149 14.22 -1.78 16.99
CA ASN A 149 13.14 -2.20 16.08
C ASN A 149 13.56 -3.35 15.14
N SER A 150 13.97 -4.49 15.70
CA SER A 150 14.42 -5.67 14.93
C SER A 150 13.26 -6.43 14.28
N ASN A 151 12.04 -6.26 14.79
CA ASN A 151 10.91 -7.17 14.51
C ASN A 151 10.03 -6.75 13.32
N ASN A 152 10.10 -5.50 12.86
CA ASN A 152 9.24 -4.99 11.77
C ASN A 152 9.93 -4.93 10.39
N ARG A 153 11.09 -5.58 10.24
CA ARG A 153 11.90 -5.56 9.01
C ARG A 153 11.12 -6.01 7.77
N SER A 154 10.17 -6.94 7.92
CA SER A 154 9.37 -7.44 6.80
C SER A 154 8.34 -6.42 6.30
N LEU A 155 7.65 -5.73 7.21
CA LEU A 155 6.62 -4.73 6.89
C LEU A 155 7.23 -3.48 6.24
N TYR A 156 8.36 -3.01 6.79
CA TYR A 156 9.11 -1.90 6.21
C TYR A 156 9.60 -2.23 4.80
N LYS A 157 10.07 -3.45 4.53
CA LYS A 157 10.54 -3.82 3.18
C LYS A 157 9.41 -3.73 2.15
N GLU A 158 8.19 -4.10 2.51
CA GLU A 158 7.03 -4.00 1.62
C GLU A 158 6.60 -2.54 1.41
N LEU A 159 6.62 -1.70 2.46
CA LEU A 159 6.34 -0.26 2.36
C LEU A 159 7.42 0.54 1.62
N ALA A 160 8.70 0.25 1.83
CA ALA A 160 9.81 0.96 1.18
C ALA A 160 9.94 0.63 -0.32
N LEU A 161 9.21 -0.36 -0.84
CA LEU A 161 9.07 -0.60 -2.28
C LEU A 161 8.05 0.36 -2.90
N ILE A 162 7.05 0.79 -2.12
CA ILE A 162 6.03 1.75 -2.55
C ILE A 162 6.64 3.15 -2.65
N GLY A 163 7.39 3.57 -1.62
CA GLY A 163 8.06 4.88 -1.60
C GLY A 163 9.15 5.06 -2.67
N ARG A 164 9.73 3.97 -3.21
CA ARG A 164 10.76 4.02 -4.25
C ARG A 164 10.22 4.26 -5.66
N ASN A 165 8.92 4.11 -5.88
CA ASN A 165 8.27 4.47 -7.15
C ASN A 165 7.95 5.98 -7.24
N LEU A 166 8.31 6.76 -6.21
CA LEU A 166 8.10 8.22 -6.12
C LEU A 166 9.40 9.04 -6.31
N CYS A 167 10.52 8.40 -6.69
CA CYS A 167 11.81 9.04 -7.01
C CYS A 167 12.28 8.67 -8.42
#